data_AF-A0A1X4I0S9-F1
#
_entry.id   AF-A0A1X4I0S9-F1
#
_cell.length_a   1.000
_cell.length_b   1.000
_cell.length_c   1.000
_cell.angle_alpha   90.00
_cell.angle_beta   90.00
_cell.angle_gamma   90.00
#
_symmetry.space_group_name_H-M   'P 1'
#
loop_
_entity.id
_entity.type
_entity.pdbx_description
1 polymer ?
#
loop_
_entity_poly.entity_id
_entity_poly.type
_entity_poly.pdbx_seq_one_letter_code
_entity_poly.pdbx_strand_id
1 'polypeptide(L)'
;GVFAPLTASTYGSGELLRAALDAGARSIVFGVGGSATTDGGAGMLSALGARFVTADGEPVAPGGGGLAELASADLSGLDPRLASVEFVLASDVDNPLTGPKGAPAVYGPQKGASPEDVEALDAALAHFAKVLEGAVGAKAAEFAASPGAGAAGGIGYGALLLGAGFRPGIEVMLDVLGFAPALERADLVITGEGSLDEQTLHGKAPAGVAAAARAAGKEVVAVCGRLALPPEVLGRAGIRRAYALTDLEPDVAACIADAGPILERTAERIARDFLS
;
A
#
# COMPACT_ATOMS: atom_id res chain seq x y z
N GLY A 1 -5.29 -15.49 -14.47
CA GLY A 1 -6.73 -15.51 -14.14
C GLY A 1 -7.51 -14.78 -15.20
N VAL A 2 -8.84 -14.78 -15.13
CA VAL A 2 -9.73 -13.97 -15.98
C VAL A 2 -10.01 -12.65 -15.26
N PHE A 3 -9.90 -11.51 -15.96
CA PHE A 3 -10.23 -10.21 -15.38
C PHE A 3 -11.74 -10.06 -15.17
N ALA A 4 -12.12 -9.44 -14.05
CA ALA A 4 -13.51 -9.23 -13.66
C ALA A 4 -13.67 -7.86 -12.97
N PRO A 5 -13.36 -6.74 -13.67
CA PRO A 5 -13.18 -5.42 -13.04
C PRO A 5 -14.44 -4.91 -12.31
N LEU A 6 -15.63 -5.26 -12.80
CA LEU A 6 -16.91 -4.85 -12.20
C LEU A 6 -17.40 -5.76 -11.07
N THR A 7 -17.01 -7.04 -11.06
CA THR A 7 -17.61 -8.07 -10.20
C THR A 7 -16.65 -8.69 -9.19
N ALA A 8 -15.33 -8.45 -9.34
CA ALA A 8 -14.34 -8.90 -8.38
C ALA A 8 -14.57 -8.22 -7.01
N SER A 9 -14.64 -9.04 -5.95
CA SER A 9 -15.04 -8.60 -4.60
C SER A 9 -13.93 -8.78 -3.57
N THR A 10 -13.88 -7.86 -2.61
CA THR A 10 -12.97 -7.90 -1.46
C THR A 10 -13.44 -8.79 -0.32
N TYR A 11 -14.54 -9.53 -0.47
CA TYR A 11 -15.16 -10.34 0.60
C TYR A 11 -14.16 -11.23 1.35
N GLY A 12 -13.29 -11.95 0.63
CA GLY A 12 -12.28 -12.81 1.23
C GLY A 12 -11.27 -12.06 2.11
N SER A 13 -11.03 -10.76 1.86
CA SER A 13 -10.20 -9.93 2.76
C SER A 13 -10.88 -9.72 4.11
N GLY A 14 -12.19 -9.53 4.13
CA GLY A 14 -12.97 -9.44 5.36
C GLY A 14 -13.01 -10.77 6.11
N GLU A 15 -13.02 -11.91 5.40
CA GLU A 15 -12.90 -13.23 6.03
C GLU A 15 -11.53 -13.42 6.72
N LEU A 16 -10.44 -12.96 6.09
CA LEU A 16 -9.11 -12.98 6.70
C LEU A 16 -9.03 -12.08 7.93
N LEU A 17 -9.62 -10.88 7.88
CA LEU A 17 -9.69 -9.99 9.04
C LEU A 17 -10.50 -10.62 10.17
N ARG A 18 -11.65 -11.23 9.88
CA ARG A 18 -12.44 -11.98 10.85
C ARG A 18 -11.64 -13.13 11.48
N ALA A 19 -10.90 -13.89 10.67
CA ALA A 19 -10.04 -14.96 11.18
C ALA A 19 -8.94 -14.43 12.12
N ALA A 20 -8.34 -13.27 11.81
CA ALA A 20 -7.38 -12.63 12.68
C ALA A 20 -8.00 -12.18 14.02
N LEU A 21 -9.22 -11.63 13.98
CA LEU A 21 -9.98 -11.27 15.17
C LEU A 21 -10.34 -12.52 16.01
N ASP A 22 -10.70 -13.62 15.36
CA ASP A 22 -11.01 -14.91 16.02
C ASP A 22 -9.76 -15.52 16.68
N ALA A 23 -8.58 -15.30 16.11
CA ALA A 23 -7.31 -15.65 16.72
C ALA A 23 -6.92 -14.73 17.91
N GLY A 24 -7.72 -13.71 18.22
CA GLY A 24 -7.48 -12.79 19.33
C GLY A 24 -6.46 -11.70 19.04
N ALA A 25 -6.23 -11.37 17.76
CA ALA A 25 -5.33 -10.28 17.38
C ALA A 25 -5.74 -8.96 18.06
N ARG A 26 -4.74 -8.26 18.63
CA ARG A 26 -4.90 -6.92 19.24
C ARG A 26 -4.35 -5.80 18.35
N SER A 27 -3.48 -6.17 17.42
CA SER A 27 -2.92 -5.29 16.40
C SER A 27 -2.98 -6.03 15.06
N ILE A 28 -3.43 -5.33 14.01
CA ILE A 28 -3.53 -5.85 12.66
C ILE A 28 -2.83 -4.87 11.73
N VAL A 29 -1.77 -5.35 11.06
CA VAL A 29 -1.17 -4.66 9.91
C VAL A 29 -1.81 -5.20 8.65
N PHE A 30 -2.58 -4.36 7.97
CA PHE A 30 -3.26 -4.69 6.73
C PHE A 30 -2.52 -4.09 5.54
N GLY A 31 -1.60 -4.89 4.99
CA GLY A 31 -0.89 -4.57 3.77
C GLY A 31 -1.80 -4.71 2.56
N VAL A 32 -1.94 -3.64 1.78
CA VAL A 32 -2.77 -3.64 0.57
C VAL A 32 -1.96 -3.28 -0.68
N GLY A 33 -2.14 -4.06 -1.74
CA GLY A 33 -1.42 -3.92 -3.00
C GLY A 33 -1.76 -5.07 -3.94
N GLY A 34 -1.44 -4.92 -5.23
CA GLY A 34 -1.61 -6.01 -6.22
C GLY A 34 -3.04 -6.56 -6.34
N SER A 35 -4.06 -5.73 -6.09
CA SER A 35 -5.47 -6.16 -6.03
C SER A 35 -6.08 -6.41 -7.41
N ALA A 36 -7.02 -7.36 -7.49
CA ALA A 36 -7.88 -7.58 -8.66
C ALA A 36 -9.23 -6.81 -8.59
N THR A 37 -9.55 -6.22 -7.44
CA THR A 37 -10.88 -5.70 -7.09
C THR A 37 -10.95 -4.19 -7.21
N THR A 38 -12.13 -3.64 -7.47
CA THR A 38 -12.43 -2.20 -7.36
C THR A 38 -13.84 -2.04 -6.80
N ASP A 39 -14.06 -2.39 -5.53
CA ASP A 39 -15.38 -2.40 -4.88
C ASP A 39 -15.45 -1.50 -3.64
N GLY A 40 -14.49 -0.61 -3.43
CA GLY A 40 -14.51 0.31 -2.29
C GLY A 40 -14.35 -0.37 -0.92
N GLY A 41 -14.01 -1.66 -0.89
CA GLY A 41 -14.03 -2.46 0.33
C GLY A 41 -15.43 -2.93 0.74
N ALA A 42 -16.46 -2.77 -0.11
CA ALA A 42 -17.82 -3.18 0.21
C ALA A 42 -17.92 -4.68 0.52
N GLY A 43 -17.20 -5.53 -0.25
CA GLY A 43 -17.11 -6.96 0.04
C GLY A 43 -16.51 -7.24 1.42
N MET A 44 -15.37 -6.61 1.74
CA MET A 44 -14.70 -6.73 3.03
C MET A 44 -15.60 -6.30 4.20
N LEU A 45 -16.25 -5.13 4.08
CA LEU A 45 -17.19 -4.62 5.09
C LEU A 45 -18.38 -5.57 5.28
N SER A 46 -18.89 -6.16 4.19
CA SER A 46 -20.00 -7.12 4.24
C SER A 46 -19.62 -8.39 5.01
N ALA A 47 -18.44 -8.94 4.75
CA ALA A 47 -17.92 -10.11 5.46
C ALA A 47 -17.71 -9.87 6.97
N LEU A 48 -17.53 -8.60 7.35
CA LEU A 48 -17.38 -8.14 8.73
C LEU A 48 -18.70 -7.70 9.39
N GLY A 49 -19.83 -7.80 8.69
CA GLY A 49 -21.18 -7.61 9.24
C GLY A 49 -21.93 -6.35 8.79
N ALA A 50 -21.35 -5.54 7.89
CA ALA A 50 -22.10 -4.45 7.24
C ALA A 50 -23.16 -5.01 6.27
N ARG A 51 -24.22 -4.24 6.07
CA ARG A 51 -25.28 -4.55 5.09
C ARG A 51 -25.40 -3.43 4.07
N PHE A 52 -25.44 -3.83 2.80
CA PHE A 52 -25.60 -2.95 1.65
C PHE A 52 -26.75 -3.49 0.82
N VAL A 53 -27.82 -2.69 0.65
CA VAL A 53 -29.04 -3.14 -0.03
C VAL A 53 -29.49 -2.17 -1.11
N THR A 54 -30.15 -2.71 -2.12
CA THR A 54 -30.78 -1.96 -3.21
C THR A 54 -32.11 -1.34 -2.74
N ALA A 55 -32.77 -0.59 -3.63
CA ALA A 55 -34.07 0.04 -3.34
C ALA A 55 -35.18 -0.98 -3.03
N ASP A 56 -35.05 -2.19 -3.56
CA ASP A 56 -35.98 -3.30 -3.33
C ASP A 56 -35.69 -4.06 -2.02
N GLY A 57 -34.64 -3.67 -1.28
CA GLY A 57 -34.22 -4.31 -0.04
C GLY A 57 -33.36 -5.56 -0.21
N GLU A 58 -32.97 -5.89 -1.44
CA GLU A 58 -32.10 -7.02 -1.75
C GLU A 58 -30.62 -6.67 -1.55
N PRO A 59 -29.75 -7.65 -1.21
CA PRO A 59 -28.31 -7.40 -1.12
C PRO A 59 -27.72 -6.90 -2.44
N VAL A 60 -26.84 -5.91 -2.36
CA VAL A 60 -26.10 -5.42 -3.53
C VAL A 60 -25.20 -6.52 -4.10
N ALA A 61 -25.16 -6.63 -5.44
CA ALA A 61 -24.33 -7.60 -6.12
C ALA A 61 -22.83 -7.37 -5.83
N PRO A 62 -22.01 -8.44 -5.73
CA PRO A 62 -20.58 -8.31 -5.45
C PRO A 62 -19.81 -7.49 -6.50
N GLY A 63 -18.77 -6.79 -6.03
CA GLY A 63 -17.89 -5.97 -6.86
C GLY A 63 -18.33 -4.50 -6.94
N GLY A 64 -17.55 -3.68 -7.65
CA GLY A 64 -17.82 -2.25 -7.77
C GLY A 64 -19.02 -1.91 -8.64
N GLY A 65 -19.34 -2.74 -9.64
CA GLY A 65 -20.46 -2.49 -10.54
C GLY A 65 -21.81 -2.51 -9.82
N GLY A 66 -21.99 -3.43 -8.86
CA GLY A 66 -23.23 -3.53 -8.08
C GLY A 66 -23.49 -2.29 -7.21
N LEU A 67 -22.46 -1.54 -6.84
CA LEU A 67 -22.60 -0.35 -6.00
C LEU A 67 -23.42 0.75 -6.66
N ALA A 68 -23.58 0.75 -7.99
CA ALA A 68 -24.48 1.67 -8.69
C ALA A 68 -25.95 1.55 -8.23
N GLU A 69 -26.36 0.37 -7.75
CA GLU A 69 -27.73 0.09 -7.30
C GLU A 69 -27.92 0.26 -5.79
N LEU A 70 -26.86 0.63 -5.06
CA LEU A 70 -26.90 0.79 -3.61
C LEU A 70 -27.92 1.86 -3.21
N ALA A 71 -28.92 1.51 -2.40
CA ALA A 71 -29.88 2.48 -1.86
C ALA A 71 -29.61 2.83 -0.39
N SER A 72 -29.17 1.85 0.40
CA SER A 72 -28.87 2.09 1.82
C SER A 72 -27.76 1.19 2.34
N ALA A 73 -27.04 1.71 3.34
CA ALA A 73 -25.96 1.04 4.04
C ALA A 73 -26.23 1.03 5.55
N ASP A 74 -25.92 -0.07 6.21
CA ASP A 74 -25.99 -0.23 7.67
C ASP A 74 -24.70 -0.88 8.16
N LEU A 75 -23.94 -0.13 8.96
CA LEU A 75 -22.66 -0.55 9.54
C LEU A 75 -22.79 -0.93 11.02
N SER A 76 -24.00 -0.89 11.60
CA SER A 76 -24.21 -1.24 13.01
C SER A 76 -23.93 -2.71 13.34
N GLY A 77 -23.93 -3.57 12.32
CA GLY A 77 -23.61 -5.00 12.42
C GLY A 77 -22.12 -5.32 12.34
N LEU A 78 -21.24 -4.32 12.18
CA LEU A 78 -19.79 -4.54 12.13
C LEU A 78 -19.28 -5.23 13.41
N ASP A 79 -18.29 -6.10 13.24
CA ASP A 79 -17.68 -6.83 14.35
C ASP A 79 -17.18 -5.86 15.45
N PRO A 80 -17.74 -5.93 16.68
CA PRO A 80 -17.44 -4.94 17.73
C PRO A 80 -15.99 -5.01 18.20
N ARG A 81 -15.25 -6.10 17.93
CA ARG A 81 -13.83 -6.22 18.30
C ARG A 81 -12.97 -5.20 17.56
N LEU A 82 -13.37 -4.77 16.36
CA LEU A 82 -12.66 -3.79 15.53
C LEU A 82 -12.43 -2.46 16.28
N ALA A 83 -13.35 -2.06 17.16
CA ALA A 83 -13.21 -0.84 17.96
C ALA A 83 -12.06 -0.88 18.99
N SER A 84 -11.54 -2.07 19.30
CA SER A 84 -10.48 -2.28 20.31
C SER A 84 -9.15 -2.72 19.72
N VAL A 85 -9.10 -2.98 18.42
CA VAL A 85 -7.90 -3.43 17.72
C VAL A 85 -7.16 -2.23 17.17
N GLU A 86 -5.85 -2.19 17.38
CA GLU A 86 -4.99 -1.29 16.62
C GLU A 86 -4.97 -1.76 15.17
N PHE A 87 -5.55 -0.96 14.27
CA PHE A 87 -5.66 -1.32 12.87
C PHE A 87 -4.82 -0.37 12.01
N VAL A 88 -3.82 -0.92 11.31
CA VAL A 88 -2.92 -0.17 10.46
C VAL A 88 -3.16 -0.53 9.01
N LEU A 89 -3.51 0.45 8.19
CA LEU A 89 -3.55 0.32 6.74
C LEU A 89 -2.15 0.62 6.21
N ALA A 90 -1.43 -0.42 5.78
CA ALA A 90 -0.09 -0.30 5.21
C ALA A 90 -0.18 -0.24 3.67
N SER A 91 0.17 0.90 3.10
CA SER A 91 0.07 1.15 1.65
C SER A 91 1.06 2.21 1.20
N ASP A 92 1.63 2.04 0.00
CA ASP A 92 2.55 3.00 -0.63
C ASP A 92 1.85 3.93 -1.64
N VAL A 93 0.52 3.84 -1.73
CA VAL A 93 -0.31 4.69 -2.59
C VAL A 93 -1.15 5.65 -1.75
N ASP A 94 -1.16 6.92 -2.14
CA ASP A 94 -1.86 8.02 -1.46
C ASP A 94 -3.12 8.49 -2.21
N ASN A 95 -3.45 7.84 -3.32
CA ASN A 95 -4.60 8.16 -4.16
C ASN A 95 -5.92 8.20 -3.39
N PRO A 96 -6.82 9.16 -3.68
CA PRO A 96 -8.17 9.19 -3.14
C PRO A 96 -9.03 8.05 -3.71
N LEU A 97 -10.24 7.87 -3.19
CA LEU A 97 -11.16 6.84 -3.66
C LEU A 97 -11.56 7.04 -5.14
N THR A 98 -11.92 8.26 -5.52
CA THR A 98 -12.51 8.60 -6.83
C THR A 98 -11.84 9.79 -7.52
N GLY A 99 -12.25 10.06 -8.76
CA GLY A 99 -11.81 11.18 -9.58
C GLY A 99 -10.60 10.85 -10.48
N PRO A 100 -9.97 11.86 -11.12
CA PRO A 100 -8.90 11.64 -12.10
C PRO A 100 -7.65 10.95 -11.53
N LYS A 101 -7.46 11.04 -10.21
CA LYS A 101 -6.40 10.35 -9.47
C LYS A 101 -6.93 9.21 -8.59
N GLY A 102 -8.22 8.88 -8.72
CA GLY A 102 -8.92 7.89 -7.93
C GLY A 102 -8.57 6.45 -8.30
N ALA A 103 -9.09 5.51 -7.52
CA ALA A 103 -8.79 4.10 -7.70
C ALA A 103 -9.16 3.54 -9.09
N PRO A 104 -10.34 3.85 -9.65
CA PRO A 104 -10.72 3.36 -10.98
C PRO A 104 -9.83 3.94 -12.09
N ALA A 105 -9.62 5.26 -12.09
CA ALA A 105 -8.84 5.94 -13.13
C ALA A 105 -7.38 5.47 -13.19
N VAL A 106 -6.74 5.31 -12.03
CA VAL A 106 -5.31 5.00 -11.95
C VAL A 106 -5.04 3.50 -12.04
N TYR A 107 -5.87 2.66 -11.40
CA TYR A 107 -5.60 1.23 -11.24
C TYR A 107 -6.62 0.31 -11.91
N GLY A 108 -7.74 0.83 -12.42
CA GLY A 108 -8.74 0.04 -13.15
C GLY A 108 -8.16 -0.63 -14.41
N PRO A 109 -7.43 0.09 -15.30
CA PRO A 109 -6.95 -0.47 -16.56
C PRO A 109 -6.06 -1.72 -16.39
N GLN A 110 -5.14 -1.72 -15.41
CA GLN A 110 -4.29 -2.89 -15.12
C GLN A 110 -5.07 -4.09 -14.53
N LYS A 111 -6.31 -3.88 -14.08
CA LYS A 111 -7.25 -4.93 -13.63
C LYS A 111 -8.22 -5.36 -14.72
N GLY A 112 -8.04 -4.84 -15.95
CA GLY A 112 -8.86 -5.17 -17.12
C GLY A 112 -10.10 -4.31 -17.32
N ALA A 113 -10.23 -3.17 -16.62
CA ALA A 113 -11.34 -2.23 -16.84
C ALA A 113 -11.17 -1.49 -18.17
N SER A 114 -12.22 -1.46 -19.00
CA SER A 114 -12.31 -0.55 -20.14
C SER A 114 -12.49 0.92 -19.68
N PRO A 115 -12.35 1.91 -20.58
CA PRO A 115 -12.69 3.30 -20.24
C PRO A 115 -14.12 3.45 -19.70
N GLU A 116 -15.08 2.74 -20.27
CA GLU A 116 -16.48 2.74 -19.81
C GLU A 116 -16.62 2.08 -18.42
N ASP A 117 -15.89 0.98 -18.17
CA ASP A 117 -15.85 0.37 -16.83
C ASP A 117 -15.25 1.33 -15.81
N VAL A 118 -14.20 2.09 -16.17
CA VAL A 118 -13.56 3.07 -15.29
C VAL A 118 -14.55 4.17 -14.91
N GLU A 119 -15.29 4.72 -15.87
CA GLU A 119 -16.33 5.73 -15.62
C GLU A 119 -17.45 5.17 -14.73
N ALA A 120 -17.93 3.96 -15.02
CA ALA A 120 -18.96 3.29 -14.24
C ALA A 120 -18.51 3.03 -12.79
N LEU A 121 -17.28 2.54 -12.60
CA LEU A 121 -16.70 2.28 -11.28
C LEU A 121 -16.48 3.56 -10.49
N ASP A 122 -16.00 4.64 -11.12
CA ASP A 122 -15.79 5.92 -10.44
C ASP A 122 -17.11 6.51 -9.96
N ALA A 123 -18.14 6.49 -10.81
CA ALA A 123 -19.49 6.92 -10.44
C ALA A 123 -20.08 6.05 -9.31
N ALA A 124 -19.93 4.73 -9.40
CA ALA A 124 -20.44 3.79 -8.40
C ALA A 124 -19.73 3.98 -7.04
N LEU A 125 -18.42 4.22 -7.02
CA LEU A 125 -17.68 4.51 -5.79
C LEU A 125 -18.01 5.88 -5.20
N ALA A 126 -18.26 6.89 -6.05
CA ALA A 126 -18.69 8.20 -5.58
C ALA A 126 -20.07 8.11 -4.92
N HIS A 127 -20.99 7.35 -5.54
CA HIS A 127 -22.30 7.04 -4.99
C HIS A 127 -22.19 6.26 -3.67
N PHE A 128 -21.33 5.23 -3.63
CA PHE A 128 -21.06 4.45 -2.42
C PHE A 128 -20.61 5.33 -1.24
N ALA A 129 -19.63 6.19 -1.47
CA ALA A 129 -19.16 7.14 -0.45
C ALA A 129 -20.28 8.08 0.02
N LYS A 130 -21.16 8.51 -0.90
CA LYS A 130 -22.30 9.38 -0.56
C LYS A 130 -23.35 8.69 0.30
N VAL A 131 -23.68 7.43 -0.01
CA VAL A 131 -24.61 6.64 0.81
C VAL A 131 -24.04 6.41 2.20
N LEU A 132 -22.74 6.09 2.29
CA LEU A 132 -22.05 5.93 3.56
C LEU A 132 -21.98 7.23 4.38
N GLU A 133 -21.77 8.38 3.74
CA GLU A 133 -21.87 9.69 4.40
C GLU A 133 -23.22 9.89 5.08
N GLY A 134 -24.31 9.48 4.42
CA GLY A 134 -25.65 9.50 5.01
C GLY A 134 -25.84 8.52 6.17
N ALA A 135 -25.20 7.35 6.11
CA ALA A 135 -25.37 6.28 7.08
C ALA A 135 -24.51 6.45 8.35
N VAL A 136 -23.26 6.87 8.22
CA VAL A 136 -22.29 6.96 9.33
C VAL A 136 -21.72 8.37 9.56
N GLY A 137 -22.15 9.36 8.76
CA GLY A 137 -21.84 10.77 8.94
C GLY A 137 -20.70 11.30 8.05
N ALA A 138 -20.43 12.60 8.19
CA ALA A 138 -19.52 13.37 7.33
C ALA A 138 -18.09 12.78 7.22
N LYS A 139 -17.64 12.05 8.25
CA LYS A 139 -16.32 11.42 8.27
C LYS A 139 -16.12 10.41 7.13
N ALA A 140 -17.19 9.77 6.65
CA ALA A 140 -17.11 8.89 5.50
C ALA A 140 -16.75 9.64 4.20
N ALA A 141 -17.13 10.91 4.05
CA ALA A 141 -16.69 11.72 2.91
C ALA A 141 -15.21 12.14 3.06
N GLU A 142 -14.79 12.50 4.29
CA GLU A 142 -13.38 12.83 4.58
C GLU A 142 -12.45 11.64 4.31
N PHE A 143 -12.85 10.43 4.69
CA PHE A 143 -12.09 9.22 4.41
C PHE A 143 -12.00 8.89 2.92
N ALA A 144 -13.02 9.19 2.11
CA ALA A 144 -12.95 8.96 0.67
C ALA A 144 -11.89 9.83 -0.02
N ALA A 145 -11.58 11.00 0.55
CA ALA A 145 -10.54 11.91 0.07
C ALA A 145 -9.19 11.71 0.77
N SER A 146 -9.11 10.84 1.78
CA SER A 146 -7.92 10.66 2.59
C SER A 146 -6.82 9.89 1.84
N PRO A 147 -5.54 10.11 2.20
CA PRO A 147 -4.44 9.31 1.67
C PRO A 147 -4.68 7.80 1.84
N GLY A 148 -4.48 7.05 0.76
CA GLY A 148 -4.65 5.60 0.75
C GLY A 148 -6.10 5.14 0.63
N ALA A 149 -7.09 6.04 0.54
CA ALA A 149 -8.48 5.66 0.33
C ALA A 149 -8.68 4.84 -0.95
N GLY A 150 -7.99 5.20 -2.03
CA GLY A 150 -8.01 4.49 -3.31
C GLY A 150 -7.14 3.24 -3.36
N ALA A 151 -6.38 2.94 -2.30
CA ALA A 151 -5.50 1.79 -2.28
C ALA A 151 -6.26 0.50 -2.56
N ALA A 152 -5.65 -0.36 -3.41
CA ALA A 152 -6.19 -1.67 -3.77
C ALA A 152 -7.67 -1.66 -4.21
N GLY A 153 -8.07 -0.66 -5.00
CA GLY A 153 -9.43 -0.56 -5.54
C GLY A 153 -10.46 -0.01 -4.56
N GLY A 154 -10.01 0.80 -3.61
CA GLY A 154 -10.88 1.41 -2.61
C GLY A 154 -11.03 0.59 -1.33
N ILE A 155 -10.37 -0.56 -1.19
CA ILE A 155 -10.38 -1.29 0.08
C ILE A 155 -9.73 -0.48 1.21
N GLY A 156 -8.78 0.41 0.88
CA GLY A 156 -8.22 1.37 1.82
C GLY A 156 -9.30 2.28 2.44
N TYR A 157 -10.24 2.79 1.64
CA TYR A 157 -11.40 3.51 2.15
C TYR A 157 -12.24 2.68 3.13
N GLY A 158 -12.52 1.41 2.77
CA GLY A 158 -13.16 0.46 3.67
C GLY A 158 -12.40 0.29 4.99
N ALA A 159 -11.07 0.19 4.95
CA ALA A 159 -10.25 0.04 6.15
C ALA A 159 -10.26 1.32 7.02
N LEU A 160 -10.22 2.51 6.40
CA LEU A 160 -10.34 3.79 7.12
C LEU A 160 -11.70 3.92 7.84
N LEU A 161 -12.79 3.45 7.23
CA LEU A 161 -14.12 3.38 7.87
C LEU A 161 -14.14 2.47 9.10
N LEU A 162 -13.32 1.42 9.10
CA LEU A 162 -13.13 0.53 10.25
C LEU A 162 -12.20 1.12 11.32
N GLY A 163 -11.71 2.34 11.13
CA GLY A 163 -10.81 3.02 12.05
C GLY A 163 -9.32 2.76 11.82
N ALA A 164 -8.94 2.21 10.66
CA ALA A 164 -7.54 2.02 10.34
C ALA A 164 -6.78 3.35 10.27
N GLY A 165 -5.56 3.39 10.82
CA GLY A 165 -4.60 4.47 10.56
C GLY A 165 -3.80 4.16 9.30
N PHE A 166 -3.82 5.06 8.31
CA PHE A 166 -2.93 4.95 7.15
C PHE A 166 -1.47 5.16 7.57
N ARG A 167 -0.59 4.25 7.13
CA ARG A 167 0.87 4.38 7.26
C ARG A 167 1.56 3.90 5.99
N PRO A 168 2.63 4.58 5.54
CA PRO A 168 3.49 4.07 4.47
C PRO A 168 4.00 2.66 4.79
N GLY A 169 4.02 1.77 3.80
CA GLY A 169 4.36 0.36 4.03
C GLY A 169 5.76 0.19 4.61
N ILE A 170 6.73 0.98 4.12
CA ILE A 170 8.09 0.95 4.64
C ILE A 170 8.19 1.32 6.12
N GLU A 171 7.46 2.34 6.58
CA GLU A 171 7.51 2.72 8.00
C GLU A 171 7.01 1.60 8.90
N VAL A 172 5.94 0.93 8.49
CA VAL A 172 5.39 -0.23 9.22
C VAL A 172 6.42 -1.37 9.25
N MET A 173 7.09 -1.64 8.13
CA MET A 173 8.12 -2.68 8.09
C MET A 173 9.32 -2.35 8.98
N LEU A 174 9.75 -1.09 9.04
CA LEU A 174 10.85 -0.68 9.93
C LEU A 174 10.49 -0.89 11.41
N ASP A 175 9.24 -0.62 11.80
CA ASP A 175 8.77 -0.87 13.16
C ASP A 175 8.71 -2.38 13.48
N VAL A 176 8.10 -3.18 12.59
CA VAL A 176 7.97 -4.64 12.76
C VAL A 176 9.34 -5.32 12.86
N LEU A 177 10.33 -4.83 12.11
CA LEU A 177 11.69 -5.37 12.13
C LEU A 177 12.53 -4.86 13.31
N GLY A 178 12.02 -3.97 14.14
CA GLY A 178 12.78 -3.37 15.24
C GLY A 178 13.97 -2.53 14.74
N PHE A 179 13.78 -1.79 13.64
CA PHE A 179 14.85 -1.04 12.99
C PHE A 179 15.42 0.06 13.88
N ALA A 180 14.58 0.78 14.64
CA ALA A 180 15.03 1.90 15.47
C ALA A 180 16.08 1.47 16.53
N PRO A 181 15.87 0.42 17.36
CA PRO A 181 16.90 -0.09 18.25
C PRO A 181 18.18 -0.57 17.56
N ALA A 182 18.08 -1.15 16.36
CA ALA A 182 19.26 -1.55 15.59
C ALA A 182 20.04 -0.32 15.09
N LEU A 183 19.31 0.71 14.64
CA LEU A 183 19.86 1.95 14.12
C LEU A 183 20.61 2.75 15.18
N GLU A 184 20.13 2.80 16.43
CA GLU A 184 20.82 3.46 17.55
C GLU A 184 22.27 2.98 17.71
N ARG A 185 22.47 1.67 17.52
CA ARG A 185 23.75 0.97 17.67
C ARG A 185 24.62 0.99 16.41
N ALA A 186 24.10 1.43 15.27
CA ALA A 186 24.80 1.39 13.99
C ALA A 186 25.75 2.58 13.82
N ASP A 187 26.93 2.34 13.26
CA ASP A 187 27.85 3.41 12.80
C ASP A 187 27.62 3.75 11.32
N LEU A 188 27.20 2.77 10.53
CA LEU A 188 26.89 2.89 9.11
C LEU A 188 25.64 2.05 8.78
N VAL A 189 24.75 2.62 7.97
CA VAL A 189 23.57 1.93 7.43
C VAL A 189 23.80 1.60 5.96
N ILE A 190 23.64 0.33 5.61
CA ILE A 190 23.68 -0.14 4.22
C ILE A 190 22.26 -0.56 3.82
N THR A 191 21.73 0.00 2.75
CA THR A 191 20.42 -0.35 2.18
C THR A 191 20.54 -0.71 0.70
N GLY A 192 19.47 -1.15 0.05
CA GLY A 192 19.54 -1.49 -1.37
C GLY A 192 18.26 -2.01 -2.01
N GLU A 193 18.24 -1.96 -3.34
CA GLU A 193 17.22 -2.61 -4.18
C GLU A 193 17.77 -2.88 -5.60
N GLY A 194 17.01 -3.56 -6.45
CA GLY A 194 17.47 -3.88 -7.80
C GLY A 194 17.71 -2.66 -8.71
N SER A 195 16.89 -1.62 -8.60
CA SER A 195 16.97 -0.41 -9.41
C SER A 195 16.77 0.80 -8.52
N LEU A 196 17.81 1.61 -8.35
CA LEU A 196 17.72 2.87 -7.61
C LEU A 196 17.32 3.98 -8.59
N ASP A 197 16.03 4.25 -8.70
CA ASP A 197 15.41 5.15 -9.66
C ASP A 197 14.39 6.09 -9.01
N GLU A 198 13.67 6.91 -9.78
CA GLU A 198 12.71 7.86 -9.22
C GLU A 198 11.59 7.16 -8.42
N GLN A 199 11.23 5.91 -8.74
CA GLN A 199 10.23 5.17 -7.97
C GLN A 199 10.73 4.82 -6.58
N THR A 200 12.04 4.64 -6.40
CA THR A 200 12.66 4.46 -5.07
C THR A 200 12.26 5.57 -4.11
N LEU A 201 12.27 6.81 -4.61
CA LEU A 201 12.01 8.01 -3.80
C LEU A 201 10.56 8.09 -3.32
N HIS A 202 9.65 7.34 -3.94
CA HIS A 202 8.22 7.34 -3.63
C HIS A 202 7.86 6.26 -2.60
N GLY A 203 8.62 6.19 -1.50
CA GLY A 203 8.25 5.36 -0.34
C GLY A 203 8.76 3.91 -0.37
N LYS A 204 9.67 3.55 -1.28
CA LYS A 204 10.29 2.22 -1.26
C LYS A 204 11.30 2.06 -0.12
N ALA A 205 11.71 0.81 0.10
CA ALA A 205 12.58 0.43 1.21
C ALA A 205 13.87 1.25 1.34
N PRO A 206 14.67 1.50 0.28
CA PRO A 206 15.89 2.29 0.43
C PRO A 206 15.63 3.73 0.88
N ALA A 207 14.58 4.38 0.37
CA ALA A 207 14.23 5.73 0.76
C ALA A 207 13.75 5.82 2.21
N GLY A 208 12.91 4.87 2.67
CA GLY A 208 12.46 4.85 4.06
C GLY A 208 13.60 4.54 5.05
N VAL A 209 14.47 3.59 4.73
CA VAL A 209 15.68 3.30 5.53
C VAL A 209 16.58 4.54 5.60
N ALA A 210 16.83 5.19 4.46
CA ALA A 210 17.67 6.38 4.41
C ALA A 210 17.07 7.55 5.21
N ALA A 211 15.75 7.76 5.12
CA ALA A 211 15.06 8.80 5.87
C ALA A 211 15.14 8.55 7.39
N ALA A 212 14.88 7.32 7.84
CA ALA A 212 14.97 6.95 9.25
C ALA A 212 16.40 7.08 9.78
N ALA A 213 17.39 6.59 9.03
CA ALA A 213 18.80 6.71 9.39
C ALA A 213 19.27 8.16 9.47
N ARG A 214 18.88 9.00 8.49
CA ARG A 214 19.18 10.44 8.50
C ARG A 214 18.56 11.14 9.69
N ALA A 215 17.32 10.82 10.06
CA ALA A 215 16.66 11.39 11.22
C ALA A 215 17.40 11.07 12.53
N ALA A 216 18.06 9.91 12.60
CA ALA A 216 18.94 9.51 13.71
C ALA A 216 20.41 10.00 13.56
N GLY A 217 20.71 10.82 12.55
CA GLY A 217 22.06 11.31 12.28
C GLY A 217 23.06 10.23 11.84
N LYS A 218 22.57 9.10 11.33
CA LYS A 218 23.40 7.98 10.87
C LYS A 218 23.71 8.09 9.39
N GLU A 219 24.91 7.68 9.01
CA GLU A 219 25.36 7.70 7.63
C GLU A 219 24.79 6.52 6.85
N VAL A 220 24.39 6.77 5.59
CA VAL A 220 23.72 5.77 4.74
C VAL A 220 24.43 5.61 3.41
N VAL A 221 24.66 4.37 3.01
CA VAL A 221 25.06 3.99 1.66
C VAL A 221 24.06 3.01 1.05
N ALA A 222 23.92 3.05 -0.26
CA ALA A 222 23.06 2.15 -1.01
C ALA A 222 23.87 1.18 -1.87
N VAL A 223 23.40 -0.06 -1.96
CA VAL A 223 23.85 -1.06 -2.93
C VAL A 223 22.69 -1.36 -3.86
N CYS A 224 22.90 -1.25 -5.16
CA CYS A 224 21.81 -1.42 -6.13
C CYS A 224 22.25 -2.20 -7.35
N GLY A 225 21.32 -2.88 -8.02
CA GLY A 225 21.61 -3.53 -9.30
C GLY A 225 22.06 -2.50 -10.34
N ARG A 226 21.22 -1.49 -10.58
CA ARG A 226 21.56 -0.29 -11.36
C ARG A 226 21.26 0.99 -10.58
N LEU A 227 22.04 2.03 -10.88
CA LEU A 227 21.79 3.40 -10.41
C LEU A 227 21.26 4.24 -11.58
N ALA A 228 20.02 4.71 -11.47
CA ALA A 228 19.40 5.63 -12.43
C ALA A 228 19.11 7.01 -11.83
N LEU A 229 19.45 7.23 -10.55
CA LEU A 229 19.33 8.53 -9.89
C LEU A 229 20.59 9.39 -10.08
N PRO A 230 20.43 10.68 -10.43
CA PRO A 230 21.53 11.64 -10.39
C PRO A 230 22.12 11.81 -8.98
N PRO A 231 23.42 12.13 -8.83
CA PRO A 231 24.08 12.30 -7.54
C PRO A 231 23.39 13.32 -6.62
N GLU A 232 22.88 14.43 -7.16
CA GLU A 232 22.17 15.44 -6.40
C GLU A 232 20.81 14.98 -5.87
N VAL A 233 20.17 14.02 -6.54
CA VAL A 233 18.92 13.41 -6.07
C VAL A 233 19.22 12.40 -4.97
N LEU A 234 20.29 11.62 -5.14
CA LEU A 234 20.77 10.66 -4.15
C LEU A 234 21.10 11.33 -2.80
N GLY A 235 21.84 12.44 -2.85
CA GLY A 235 22.17 13.22 -1.65
C GLY A 235 20.93 13.80 -0.95
N ARG A 236 19.93 14.26 -1.72
CA ARG A 236 18.65 14.74 -1.17
C ARG A 236 17.85 13.64 -0.49
N ALA A 237 17.94 12.41 -0.98
CA ALA A 237 17.36 11.22 -0.36
C ALA A 237 18.08 10.79 0.93
N GLY A 238 19.17 11.46 1.32
CA GLY A 238 19.95 11.12 2.51
C GLY A 238 20.93 9.96 2.30
N ILE A 239 21.18 9.57 1.05
CA ILE A 239 22.13 8.52 0.71
C ILE A 239 23.45 9.19 0.32
N ARG A 240 24.52 8.93 1.08
CA ARG A 240 25.85 9.50 0.84
C ARG A 240 26.46 9.01 -0.46
N ARG A 241 26.33 7.72 -0.72
CA ARG A 241 26.92 7.05 -1.88
C ARG A 241 26.10 5.82 -2.26
N ALA A 242 26.01 5.56 -3.55
CA ALA A 242 25.43 4.34 -4.10
C ALA A 242 26.53 3.53 -4.81
N TYR A 243 26.47 2.22 -4.70
CA TYR A 243 27.32 1.26 -5.38
C TYR A 243 26.44 0.43 -6.30
N ALA A 244 26.60 0.60 -7.62
CA ALA A 244 25.85 -0.18 -8.58
C ALA A 244 26.61 -1.48 -8.90
N LEU A 245 25.92 -2.62 -8.94
CA LEU A 245 26.49 -3.88 -9.40
C LEU A 245 26.96 -3.74 -10.86
N THR A 246 26.24 -2.95 -11.66
CA THR A 246 26.62 -2.61 -13.04
C THR A 246 27.96 -1.88 -13.18
N ASP A 247 28.48 -1.29 -12.10
CA ASP A 247 29.83 -0.69 -12.11
C ASP A 247 30.94 -1.75 -12.08
N LEU A 248 30.62 -2.96 -11.61
CA LEU A 248 31.53 -4.11 -11.55
C LEU A 248 31.29 -5.11 -12.68
N GLU A 249 30.05 -5.24 -13.14
CA GLU A 249 29.63 -6.11 -14.23
C GLU A 249 28.58 -5.39 -15.11
N PRO A 250 28.96 -4.83 -16.27
CA PRO A 250 28.03 -4.08 -17.12
C PRO A 250 26.87 -4.91 -17.71
N ASP A 251 27.00 -6.23 -17.82
CA ASP A 251 25.90 -7.09 -18.28
C ASP A 251 24.87 -7.33 -17.18
N VAL A 252 23.66 -6.82 -17.39
CA VAL A 252 22.53 -6.97 -16.46
C VAL A 252 22.14 -8.44 -16.28
N ALA A 253 22.23 -9.26 -17.32
CA ALA A 253 21.90 -10.68 -17.21
C ALA A 253 22.92 -11.41 -16.33
N ALA A 254 24.20 -11.10 -16.49
CA ALA A 254 25.26 -11.60 -15.63
C ALA A 254 25.11 -11.09 -14.18
N CYS A 255 24.77 -9.81 -13.99
CA CYS A 255 24.45 -9.26 -12.66
C CYS A 255 23.33 -10.02 -11.95
N ILE A 256 22.28 -10.44 -12.67
CA ILE A 256 21.16 -11.19 -12.11
C ILE A 256 21.59 -12.64 -11.81
N ALA A 257 22.33 -13.28 -12.73
CA ALA A 257 22.78 -14.66 -12.58
C ALA A 257 23.78 -14.84 -11.43
N ASP A 258 24.72 -13.89 -11.29
CA ASP A 258 25.86 -13.94 -10.38
C ASP A 258 25.81 -12.82 -9.31
N ALA A 259 24.60 -12.44 -8.88
CA ALA A 259 24.40 -11.32 -7.95
C ALA A 259 25.21 -11.47 -6.64
N GLY A 260 25.29 -12.68 -6.07
CA GLY A 260 25.98 -12.96 -4.81
C GLY A 260 27.47 -12.59 -4.83
N PRO A 261 28.28 -13.20 -5.72
CA PRO A 261 29.70 -12.85 -5.87
C PRO A 261 29.95 -11.36 -6.17
N ILE A 262 29.08 -10.72 -6.95
CA ILE A 262 29.22 -9.29 -7.27
C ILE A 262 28.89 -8.43 -6.04
N LEU A 263 27.90 -8.82 -5.24
CA LEU A 263 27.58 -8.19 -3.95
C LEU A 263 28.74 -8.30 -2.96
N GLU A 264 29.41 -9.45 -2.88
CA GLU A 264 30.60 -9.61 -2.02
C GLU A 264 31.72 -8.64 -2.41
N ARG A 265 32.05 -8.56 -3.70
CA ARG A 265 33.04 -7.60 -4.22
C ARG A 265 32.61 -6.15 -3.97
N THR A 266 31.32 -5.87 -4.00
CA THR A 266 30.76 -4.55 -3.67
C THR A 266 30.93 -4.26 -2.17
N ALA A 267 30.67 -5.22 -1.30
CA ALA A 267 30.87 -5.11 0.14
C ALA A 267 32.35 -4.85 0.48
N GLU A 268 33.31 -5.49 -0.20
CA GLU A 268 34.73 -5.19 -0.04
C GLU A 268 35.08 -3.73 -0.37
N ARG A 269 34.46 -3.15 -1.42
CA ARG A 269 34.65 -1.73 -1.76
C ARG A 269 34.12 -0.83 -0.66
N ILE A 270 32.93 -1.13 -0.13
CA ILE A 270 32.34 -0.39 0.98
C ILE A 270 33.24 -0.47 2.22
N ALA A 271 33.74 -1.67 2.56
CA ALA A 271 34.66 -1.85 3.68
C ALA A 271 35.92 -1.00 3.52
N ARG A 272 36.53 -0.97 2.33
CA ARG A 272 37.68 -0.10 2.06
C ARG A 272 37.36 1.39 2.24
N ASP A 273 36.16 1.81 1.87
CA ASP A 273 35.77 3.23 1.92
C ASP A 273 35.37 3.71 3.33
N PHE A 274 34.91 2.82 4.22
CA PHE A 274 34.31 3.19 5.51
C PHE A 274 34.90 2.52 6.77
N LEU A 275 35.69 1.46 6.62
CA LEU A 275 36.33 0.76 7.74
C LEU A 275 37.85 0.96 7.78
N SER A 276 38.41 1.77 6.88
CA SER A 276 39.85 2.05 6.81
C SER A 276 40.28 3.29 7.58
#